data_AF-A0A844FHL9-F1
#
_entry.id   AF-A0A844FHL9-F1
#
_cell.length_a   1.000
_cell.length_b   1.000
_cell.length_c   1.000
_cell.angle_alpha   90.00
_cell.angle_beta   90.00
_cell.angle_gamma   90.00
#
_symmetry.space_group_name_H-M   'P 1'
#
loop_
_entity.id
_entity.type
_entity.pdbx_description
1 polymer ?
#
loop_
_entity_poly.entity_id
_entity_poly.type
_entity_poly.pdbx_seq_one_letter_code
_entity_poly.pdbx_strand_id
1 'polypeptide(L)'
;MGFKLSIKIIYPMDYKKYIHVYSQKYNIDPYLVAAIINVESNFEKDARSEKDARGLMQVSSTTGNWAAKELNLKDFTLEHLYDPEINIMIGCWYLNVLDEEFDGKLPLVLAAYNGGSGNVNKWLADSRYSEDGKSLKHIPFKETSDYVEKVLDNYEKYKKIYSGTFENDNLEENLLDKNINTFKKTFKDYLKNM
;
A
#
# COMPACT_ATOMS: atom_id res chain seq x y z
N MET A 1 -25.75 13.26 -2.46
CA MET A 1 -25.54 11.93 -3.10
C MET A 1 -24.38 11.96 -4.10
N GLY A 2 -24.37 12.84 -5.12
CA GLY A 2 -23.37 12.82 -6.22
C GLY A 2 -21.92 13.10 -5.84
N PHE A 3 -21.64 14.01 -4.89
CA PHE A 3 -20.28 14.34 -4.44
C PHE A 3 -19.60 13.18 -3.67
N LYS A 4 -20.35 12.49 -2.81
CA LYS A 4 -19.86 11.29 -2.09
C LYS A 4 -19.56 10.12 -3.04
N LEU A 5 -20.28 10.03 -4.16
CA LEU A 5 -20.05 8.99 -5.16
C LEU A 5 -18.77 9.25 -5.97
N SER A 6 -18.56 10.50 -6.39
CA SER A 6 -17.39 10.90 -7.18
C SER A 6 -16.07 10.76 -6.39
N ILE A 7 -16.07 11.05 -5.08
CA ILE A 7 -14.86 10.92 -4.27
C ILE A 7 -14.42 9.46 -4.07
N LYS A 8 -15.36 8.52 -3.92
CA LYS A 8 -15.07 7.07 -3.83
C LYS A 8 -14.65 6.46 -5.17
N ILE A 9 -14.96 7.12 -6.28
CA ILE A 9 -14.42 6.72 -7.58
C ILE A 9 -12.92 6.99 -7.64
N ILE A 10 -12.48 8.15 -7.16
CA ILE A 10 -11.06 8.54 -7.12
C ILE A 10 -10.29 7.78 -6.02
N TYR A 11 -10.95 7.50 -4.89
CA TYR A 11 -10.39 6.77 -3.75
C TYR A 11 -11.13 5.45 -3.51
N PRO A 12 -10.94 4.41 -4.36
CA PRO A 12 -11.52 3.08 -4.11
C PRO A 12 -11.05 2.49 -2.78
N MET A 13 -11.84 1.59 -2.22
CA MET A 13 -11.40 0.74 -1.11
C MET A 13 -11.94 -0.67 -1.36
N ASP A 14 -11.36 -1.34 -2.35
CA ASP A 14 -11.62 -2.75 -2.63
C ASP A 14 -10.82 -3.63 -1.65
N TYR A 15 -11.11 -4.93 -1.63
CA TYR A 15 -10.37 -5.89 -0.79
C TYR A 15 -10.37 -5.57 0.72
N LYS A 16 -11.39 -4.85 1.21
CA LYS A 16 -11.52 -4.43 2.63
C LYS A 16 -11.27 -5.54 3.63
N LYS A 17 -11.78 -6.75 3.34
CA LYS A 17 -11.57 -7.94 4.16
C LYS A 17 -10.08 -8.24 4.36
N TYR A 18 -9.31 -8.32 3.27
CA TYR A 18 -7.88 -8.61 3.33
C TYR A 18 -7.09 -7.46 3.94
N ILE A 19 -7.43 -6.22 3.58
CA ILE A 19 -6.86 -5.02 4.20
C ILE A 19 -7.04 -5.10 5.71
N HIS A 20 -8.27 -5.30 6.20
CA HIS A 20 -8.55 -5.34 7.63
C HIS A 20 -7.80 -6.47 8.36
N VAL A 21 -7.91 -7.70 7.84
CA VAL A 21 -7.30 -8.89 8.46
C VAL A 21 -5.79 -8.73 8.61
N TYR A 22 -5.09 -8.31 7.56
CA TYR A 22 -3.63 -8.21 7.62
C TYR A 22 -3.14 -6.92 8.27
N SER A 23 -3.91 -5.84 8.21
CA SER A 23 -3.64 -4.63 8.99
C SER A 23 -3.67 -4.92 10.49
N GLN A 24 -4.70 -5.62 10.97
CA GLN A 24 -4.78 -6.06 12.37
C GLN A 24 -3.64 -7.01 12.73
N LYS A 25 -3.37 -8.02 11.89
CA LYS A 25 -2.31 -9.02 12.13
C LYS A 25 -0.93 -8.38 12.33
N TYR A 26 -0.62 -7.35 11.55
CA TYR A 26 0.71 -6.70 11.53
C TYR A 26 0.72 -5.32 12.20
N ASN A 27 -0.34 -4.97 12.95
CA ASN A 27 -0.48 -3.71 13.68
C ASN A 27 -0.27 -2.45 12.81
N ILE A 28 -0.81 -2.47 11.59
CA ILE A 28 -0.78 -1.33 10.65
C ILE A 28 -2.18 -0.71 10.59
N ASP A 29 -2.28 0.60 10.41
CA ASP A 29 -3.58 1.25 10.17
C ASP A 29 -4.14 0.82 8.80
N PRO A 30 -5.38 0.27 8.72
CA PRO A 30 -5.95 -0.18 7.46
C PRO A 30 -6.20 0.93 6.42
N TYR A 31 -6.38 2.18 6.86
CA TYR A 31 -6.46 3.31 5.94
C TYR A 31 -5.09 3.65 5.33
N LEU A 32 -3.98 3.39 6.04
CA LEU A 32 -2.63 3.52 5.48
C LEU A 32 -2.38 2.47 4.41
N VAL A 33 -2.77 1.22 4.66
CA VAL A 33 -2.69 0.14 3.66
C VAL A 33 -3.50 0.49 2.41
N ALA A 34 -4.73 0.99 2.57
CA ALA A 34 -5.54 1.46 1.44
C ALA A 34 -4.89 2.61 0.66
N ALA A 35 -4.26 3.56 1.36
CA ALA A 35 -3.53 4.67 0.75
C ALA A 35 -2.33 4.20 -0.07
N ILE A 36 -1.56 3.25 0.45
CA ILE A 36 -0.42 2.63 -0.26
C ILE A 36 -0.92 1.90 -1.51
N ILE A 37 -1.95 1.04 -1.40
CA ILE A 37 -2.52 0.33 -2.57
C ILE A 37 -2.99 1.33 -3.64
N ASN A 38 -3.61 2.45 -3.23
CA ASN A 38 -4.02 3.49 -4.17
C ASN A 38 -2.85 4.09 -4.94
N VAL A 39 -1.75 4.41 -4.26
CA VAL A 39 -0.56 5.00 -4.88
C VAL A 39 0.17 3.99 -5.77
N GLU A 40 0.30 2.75 -5.32
CA GLU A 40 1.10 1.70 -5.97
C GLU A 40 0.44 1.13 -7.22
N SER A 41 -0.86 0.83 -7.15
CA SER A 41 -1.57 0.11 -8.21
C SER A 41 -2.90 0.73 -8.59
N ASN A 42 -3.38 1.72 -7.82
CA ASN A 42 -4.76 2.17 -7.89
C ASN A 42 -5.76 1.00 -7.81
N PHE A 43 -5.48 0.03 -6.93
CA PHE A 43 -6.26 -1.20 -6.74
C PHE A 43 -6.32 -2.14 -7.96
N GLU A 44 -5.39 -2.04 -8.90
CA GLU A 44 -5.23 -3.02 -9.98
C GLU A 44 -4.40 -4.23 -9.51
N LYS A 45 -5.05 -5.38 -9.29
CA LYS A 45 -4.39 -6.60 -8.80
C LYS A 45 -3.39 -7.19 -9.79
N ASP A 46 -3.52 -6.91 -11.09
CA ASP A 46 -2.64 -7.42 -12.14
C ASP A 46 -1.55 -6.39 -12.53
N ALA A 47 -1.35 -5.35 -11.70
CA ALA A 47 -0.37 -4.30 -11.95
C ALA A 47 1.07 -4.84 -11.89
N ARG A 48 1.89 -4.42 -12.85
CA ARG A 48 3.33 -4.74 -12.89
C ARG A 48 4.12 -3.49 -13.28
N SER A 49 5.08 -3.09 -12.45
CA SER A 49 5.97 -1.97 -12.77
C SER A 49 7.12 -2.39 -13.70
N GLU A 50 7.82 -1.40 -14.26
CA GLU A 50 9.04 -1.61 -15.06
C GLU A 50 10.16 -2.31 -14.28
N LYS A 51 10.22 -2.09 -12.97
CA LYS A 51 11.18 -2.70 -12.04
C LYS A 51 10.69 -4.06 -11.50
N ASP A 52 9.66 -4.64 -12.12
CA ASP A 52 9.13 -5.97 -11.81
C ASP A 52 8.45 -6.11 -10.43
N ALA A 53 7.97 -5.00 -9.87
CA ALA A 53 7.08 -5.03 -8.70
C ALA A 53 5.65 -5.42 -9.12
N ARG A 54 4.96 -6.23 -8.32
CA ARG A 54 3.71 -6.90 -8.73
C ARG A 54 2.55 -6.65 -7.76
N GLY A 55 1.35 -6.59 -8.33
CA GLY A 55 0.07 -6.59 -7.62
C GLY A 55 -0.26 -5.30 -6.88
N LEU A 56 -1.21 -5.42 -5.95
CA LEU A 56 -1.88 -4.31 -5.28
C LEU A 56 -0.93 -3.36 -4.54
N MET A 57 0.02 -3.93 -3.81
CA MET A 57 1.01 -3.21 -3.00
C MET A 57 2.40 -3.16 -3.66
N GLN A 58 2.47 -3.48 -4.97
CA GLN A 58 3.70 -3.50 -5.77
C GLN A 58 4.87 -4.17 -5.04
N VAL A 59 4.67 -5.43 -4.65
CA VAL A 59 5.70 -6.21 -3.96
C VAL A 59 6.79 -6.59 -4.95
N SER A 60 8.04 -6.27 -4.62
CA SER A 60 9.21 -6.65 -5.44
C SER A 60 9.47 -8.15 -5.40
N SER A 61 10.18 -8.69 -6.38
CA SER A 61 10.59 -10.09 -6.38
C SER A 61 11.48 -10.43 -5.18
N THR A 62 12.38 -9.54 -4.78
CA THR A 62 13.24 -9.71 -3.59
C THR A 62 12.40 -9.78 -2.32
N THR A 63 11.47 -8.83 -2.12
CA THR A 63 10.59 -8.78 -0.95
C THR A 63 9.66 -10.00 -0.91
N GLY A 64 9.08 -10.39 -2.04
CA GLY A 64 8.18 -11.55 -2.12
C GLY A 64 8.90 -12.87 -1.77
N ASN A 65 10.09 -13.09 -2.32
CA ASN A 65 10.88 -14.28 -2.00
C ASN A 65 11.36 -14.30 -0.53
N TRP A 66 11.66 -13.15 0.03
CA TRP A 66 12.01 -13.05 1.45
C TRP A 66 10.79 -13.36 2.33
N ALA A 67 9.66 -12.70 2.08
CA ALA A 67 8.40 -12.94 2.78
C ALA A 67 7.97 -14.41 2.71
N ALA A 68 8.14 -15.06 1.55
CA ALA A 68 7.80 -16.47 1.39
C ALA A 68 8.57 -17.39 2.36
N LYS A 69 9.83 -17.06 2.64
CA LYS A 69 10.64 -17.78 3.63
C LYS A 69 10.18 -17.50 5.05
N GLU A 70 10.04 -16.22 5.41
CA GLU A 70 9.69 -15.80 6.77
C GLU A 70 8.27 -16.22 7.17
N LEU A 71 7.33 -16.16 6.22
CA LEU A 71 5.92 -16.53 6.41
C LEU A 71 5.63 -18.01 6.12
N ASN A 72 6.65 -18.80 5.77
CA ASN A 72 6.53 -20.23 5.44
C ASN A 72 5.49 -20.53 4.34
N LEU A 73 5.50 -19.73 3.26
CA LEU A 73 4.61 -19.91 2.11
C LEU A 73 5.12 -21.06 1.24
N LYS A 74 4.44 -22.21 1.31
CA LYS A 74 4.76 -23.39 0.50
C LYS A 74 4.47 -23.12 -0.97
N ASP A 75 5.35 -23.63 -1.83
CA ASP A 75 5.23 -23.57 -3.30
C ASP A 75 5.06 -22.14 -3.85
N PHE A 76 5.60 -21.14 -3.14
CA PHE A 76 5.54 -19.75 -3.57
C PHE A 76 6.26 -19.53 -4.90
N THR A 77 5.61 -18.77 -5.76
CA THR A 77 6.13 -18.28 -7.04
C THR A 77 5.73 -16.83 -7.18
N LEU A 78 6.44 -16.06 -8.02
CA LEU A 78 6.16 -14.63 -8.19
C LEU A 78 4.75 -14.35 -8.76
N GLU A 79 4.13 -15.31 -9.44
CA GLU A 79 2.75 -15.17 -9.94
C GLU A 79 1.72 -15.09 -8.81
N HIS A 80 2.03 -15.68 -7.64
CA HIS A 80 1.19 -15.52 -6.45
C HIS A 80 1.12 -14.08 -5.95
N LEU A 81 2.02 -13.19 -6.38
CA LEU A 81 1.93 -11.76 -6.04
C LEU A 81 0.77 -11.05 -6.77
N TYR A 82 0.11 -11.67 -7.75
CA TYR A 82 -1.14 -11.14 -8.33
C TYR A 82 -2.40 -11.62 -7.58
N ASP A 83 -2.25 -12.55 -6.64
CA ASP A 83 -3.34 -12.89 -5.72
C ASP A 83 -3.51 -11.76 -4.68
N PRO A 84 -4.70 -11.14 -4.56
CA PRO A 84 -4.92 -10.03 -3.64
C PRO A 84 -4.62 -10.34 -2.18
N GLU A 85 -4.96 -11.54 -1.71
CA GLU A 85 -4.79 -11.95 -0.32
C GLU A 85 -3.30 -12.09 0.01
N ILE A 86 -2.56 -12.82 -0.83
CA ILE A 86 -1.10 -13.01 -0.68
C ILE A 86 -0.37 -11.67 -0.78
N ASN A 87 -0.73 -10.83 -1.76
CA ASN A 87 -0.05 -9.55 -1.99
C ASN A 87 -0.24 -8.60 -0.80
N ILE A 88 -1.48 -8.45 -0.31
CA ILE A 88 -1.76 -7.59 0.86
C ILE A 88 -1.12 -8.16 2.13
N MET A 89 -1.12 -9.48 2.32
CA MET A 89 -0.44 -10.13 3.44
C MET A 89 1.06 -9.80 3.46
N ILE A 90 1.74 -9.96 2.31
CA ILE A 90 3.18 -9.70 2.20
C ILE A 90 3.47 -8.21 2.34
N GLY A 91 2.66 -7.33 1.74
CA GLY A 91 2.83 -5.89 1.86
C GLY A 91 2.67 -5.39 3.30
N CYS A 92 1.64 -5.87 4.03
CA CYS A 92 1.46 -5.52 5.44
C CYS A 92 2.56 -6.09 6.33
N TRP A 93 3.01 -7.32 6.07
CA TRP A 93 4.17 -7.90 6.75
C TRP A 93 5.41 -7.03 6.54
N TYR A 94 5.69 -6.63 5.30
CA TYR A 94 6.88 -5.83 5.01
C TYR A 94 6.81 -4.43 5.63
N LEU A 95 5.62 -3.80 5.65
CA LEU A 95 5.42 -2.55 6.39
C LEU A 95 5.73 -2.69 7.87
N ASN A 96 5.31 -3.77 8.52
CA ASN A 96 5.61 -4.01 9.92
C ASN A 96 7.11 -4.22 10.18
N VAL A 97 7.81 -4.95 9.30
CA VAL A 97 9.28 -5.06 9.39
C VAL A 97 9.96 -3.70 9.30
N LEU A 98 9.51 -2.84 8.38
CA LEU A 98 10.05 -1.48 8.24
C LEU A 98 9.66 -0.58 9.43
N ASP A 99 8.46 -0.75 9.97
CA ASP A 99 8.00 -0.03 11.17
C ASP A 99 8.92 -0.33 12.36
N GLU A 100 9.26 -1.60 12.57
CA GLU A 100 10.24 -2.04 13.57
C GLU A 100 11.65 -1.48 13.28
N GLU A 101 12.09 -1.51 12.02
CA GLU A 101 13.42 -1.01 11.63
C GLU A 101 13.59 0.50 11.88
N PHE A 102 12.51 1.29 11.72
CA PHE A 102 12.56 2.75 11.81
C PHE A 102 11.88 3.34 13.05
N ASP A 103 11.61 2.54 14.08
CA ASP A 103 10.93 2.89 15.33
C ASP A 103 9.58 3.59 15.12
N GLY A 104 8.76 3.11 14.18
CA GLY A 104 7.45 3.69 13.90
C GLY A 104 7.47 5.08 13.25
N LYS A 105 8.65 5.56 12.78
CA LYS A 105 8.76 6.86 12.10
C LYS A 105 8.20 6.75 10.68
N LEU A 106 6.89 6.91 10.55
CA LEU A 106 6.14 6.68 9.30
C LEU A 106 6.77 7.29 8.04
N PRO A 107 7.31 8.53 8.00
CA PRO A 107 7.98 9.04 6.80
C PRO A 107 9.19 8.21 6.36
N LEU A 108 9.97 7.65 7.30
CA LEU A 108 11.10 6.77 7.01
C LEU A 108 10.61 5.39 6.54
N VAL A 109 9.55 4.86 7.16
CA VAL A 109 8.91 3.59 6.76
C VAL A 109 8.45 3.67 5.31
N LEU A 110 7.73 4.73 4.94
CA LEU A 110 7.25 4.94 3.58
C LEU A 110 8.41 5.18 2.60
N ALA A 111 9.44 5.94 3.01
CA ALA A 111 10.63 6.13 2.19
C ALA A 111 11.38 4.82 1.96
N ALA A 112 11.43 3.94 2.95
CA ALA A 112 12.06 2.63 2.84
C ALA A 112 11.23 1.65 2.02
N TYR A 113 9.89 1.73 2.10
CA TYR A 113 8.98 0.90 1.32
C TYR A 113 9.18 1.15 -0.19
N ASN A 114 9.26 2.42 -0.60
CA ASN A 114 9.45 2.79 -2.01
C ASN A 114 10.93 2.81 -2.44
N GLY A 115 11.80 3.42 -1.64
CA GLY A 115 13.21 3.67 -1.97
C GLY A 115 14.19 2.60 -1.48
N GLY A 116 13.72 1.63 -0.68
CA GLY A 116 14.53 0.58 -0.06
C GLY A 116 15.17 1.01 1.27
N SER A 117 15.03 0.17 2.31
CA SER A 117 15.58 0.45 3.66
C SER A 117 17.09 0.67 3.67
N GLY A 118 17.84 -0.07 2.84
CA GLY A 118 19.28 0.12 2.69
C GLY A 118 19.68 1.52 2.20
N ASN A 119 18.85 2.20 1.41
CA ASN A 119 19.09 3.58 1.02
C ASN A 119 18.76 4.55 2.16
N VAL A 120 17.64 4.34 2.85
CA VAL A 120 17.26 5.13 4.03
C VAL A 120 18.34 5.07 5.10
N ASN A 121 18.86 3.88 5.43
CA ASN A 121 19.96 3.72 6.38
C ASN A 121 21.24 4.45 5.95
N LYS A 122 21.59 4.44 4.65
CA LYS A 122 22.72 5.22 4.13
C LYS A 122 22.50 6.72 4.29
N TRP A 123 21.28 7.21 4.08
CA TRP A 123 20.95 8.62 4.26
C TRP A 123 21.00 9.01 5.74
N LEU A 124 20.48 8.16 6.63
CA LEU A 124 20.52 8.39 8.08
C LEU A 124 21.95 8.43 8.62
N ALA A 125 22.86 7.62 8.07
CA ALA A 125 24.27 7.60 8.46
C ALA A 125 25.10 8.76 7.89
N ASP A 126 24.54 9.57 6.98
CA ASP A 126 25.25 10.64 6.29
C ASP A 126 24.80 12.01 6.80
N SER A 127 25.75 12.76 7.39
CA SER A 127 25.55 14.11 7.95
C SER A 127 24.93 15.14 6.97
N ARG A 128 25.03 14.90 5.66
CA ARG A 128 24.39 15.74 4.64
C ARG A 128 22.87 15.64 4.68
N TYR A 129 22.35 14.47 5.07
CA TYR A 129 20.92 14.18 5.08
C TYR A 129 20.35 14.04 6.50
N SER A 130 21.16 13.69 7.50
CA SER A 130 20.72 13.41 8.87
C SER A 130 21.74 13.90 9.89
N GLU A 131 21.32 14.75 10.83
CA GLU A 131 22.21 15.25 11.90
C GLU A 131 22.30 14.30 13.09
N ASP A 132 21.22 13.57 13.37
CA ASP A 132 21.03 12.78 14.59
C ASP A 132 21.09 11.26 14.35
N GLY A 133 21.24 10.84 13.10
CA GLY A 133 21.18 9.42 12.71
C GLY A 133 19.78 8.82 12.74
N LYS A 134 18.74 9.63 13.00
CA LYS A 134 17.37 9.18 13.30
C LYS A 134 16.30 9.87 12.48
N SER A 135 16.60 11.02 11.89
CA SER A 135 15.68 11.80 11.07
C SER A 135 16.37 12.33 9.80
N LEU A 136 15.61 12.39 8.71
CA LEU A 136 16.09 12.95 7.45
C LEU A 136 15.63 14.40 7.32
N LYS A 137 16.55 15.29 6.94
CA LYS A 137 16.25 16.67 6.54
C LYS A 137 15.41 16.74 5.27
N HIS A 138 15.70 15.84 4.33
CA HIS A 138 14.96 15.65 3.09
C HIS A 138 15.25 14.25 2.53
N ILE A 139 14.35 13.73 1.70
CA ILE A 139 14.53 12.46 0.98
C ILE A 139 15.26 12.76 -0.34
N PRO A 140 16.47 12.21 -0.59
CA PRO A 140 17.28 12.57 -1.76
C PRO A 140 16.68 12.12 -3.10
N PHE A 141 15.94 11.00 -3.09
CA PHE A 141 15.30 10.48 -4.29
C PHE A 141 13.96 11.17 -4.50
N LYS A 142 13.83 11.90 -5.60
CA LYS A 142 12.59 12.62 -5.93
C LYS A 142 11.38 11.68 -6.00
N GLU A 143 11.51 10.54 -6.67
CA GLU A 143 10.47 9.50 -6.77
C GLU A 143 9.96 9.10 -5.37
N THR A 144 10.88 8.87 -4.44
CA THR A 144 10.56 8.49 -3.06
C THR A 144 9.98 9.65 -2.24
N SER A 145 10.48 10.87 -2.41
CA SER A 145 9.90 12.05 -1.76
C SER A 145 8.45 12.27 -2.20
N ASP A 146 8.20 12.26 -3.52
CA ASP A 146 6.86 12.40 -4.10
C ASP A 146 5.94 11.28 -3.62
N TYR A 147 6.45 10.05 -3.53
CA TYR A 147 5.72 8.90 -3.02
C TYR A 147 5.26 9.10 -1.57
N VAL A 148 6.17 9.50 -0.68
CA VAL A 148 5.87 9.72 0.74
C VAL A 148 4.81 10.78 0.91
N GLU A 149 4.95 11.93 0.22
CA GLU A 149 3.95 13.00 0.25
C GLU A 149 2.58 12.52 -0.23
N LYS A 150 2.55 11.79 -1.34
CA LYS A 150 1.29 11.28 -1.93
C LYS A 150 0.61 10.25 -1.06
N VAL A 151 1.34 9.34 -0.43
CA VAL A 151 0.77 8.34 0.49
C VAL A 151 0.19 9.00 1.73
N LEU A 152 0.90 9.97 2.33
CA LEU A 152 0.43 10.68 3.52
C LEU A 152 -0.85 11.50 3.24
N ASP A 153 -0.90 12.20 2.10
CA ASP A 153 -2.10 12.92 1.67
C ASP A 153 -3.28 11.96 1.40
N ASN A 154 -3.02 10.84 0.72
CA ASN A 154 -4.03 9.80 0.52
C ASN A 154 -4.52 9.20 1.84
N TYR A 155 -3.63 8.96 2.79
CA TYR A 155 -3.95 8.38 4.09
C TYR A 155 -4.97 9.22 4.86
N GLU A 156 -4.76 10.53 4.93
CA GLU A 156 -5.72 11.44 5.58
C GLU A 156 -7.07 11.48 4.84
N LYS A 157 -7.06 11.40 3.51
CA LYS A 157 -8.29 11.30 2.71
C LYS A 157 -9.03 10.00 2.98
N TYR A 158 -8.34 8.87 3.03
CA TYR A 158 -8.94 7.57 3.33
C TYR A 158 -9.58 7.55 4.72
N LYS A 159 -8.88 8.05 5.75
CA LYS A 159 -9.44 8.21 7.11
C LYS A 159 -10.73 9.03 7.10
N LYS A 160 -10.77 10.13 6.33
CA LYS A 160 -11.95 11.01 6.25
C LYS A 160 -13.11 10.39 5.46
N ILE A 161 -12.82 9.75 4.33
CA ILE A 161 -13.86 9.20 3.43
C ILE A 161 -14.48 7.94 4.02
N TYR A 162 -13.67 7.12 4.70
CA TYR A 162 -14.04 5.79 5.18
C TYR A 162 -14.04 5.67 6.71
N SER A 163 -14.05 6.78 7.44
CA SER A 163 -14.20 6.79 8.91
C SER A 163 -15.28 5.82 9.39
N GLY A 164 -14.97 5.01 10.40
CA GLY A 164 -15.86 3.99 10.94
C GLY A 164 -15.92 2.66 10.16
N THR A 165 -15.29 2.55 8.99
CA THR A 165 -15.39 1.35 8.14
C THR A 165 -14.82 0.10 8.83
N PHE A 166 -13.76 0.26 9.63
CA PHE A 166 -13.07 -0.85 10.30
C PHE A 166 -13.36 -0.93 11.81
N GLU A 167 -14.35 -0.19 12.32
CA GLU A 167 -14.73 -0.20 13.74
C GLU A 167 -15.65 -1.37 14.11
N ASN A 168 -16.30 -2.00 13.12
CA ASN A 168 -17.13 -3.18 13.29
C ASN A 168 -16.64 -4.29 12.35
N ASP A 169 -16.51 -5.52 12.84
CA ASP A 169 -16.04 -6.69 12.06
C ASP A 169 -16.95 -7.05 10.85
N ASN A 170 -18.09 -6.38 10.71
CA ASN A 170 -19.00 -6.57 9.59
C ASN A 170 -18.59 -5.71 8.38
N LEU A 171 -17.67 -6.26 7.57
CA LEU A 171 -17.12 -5.62 6.37
C LEU A 171 -17.91 -5.92 5.09
N GLU A 172 -19.19 -6.29 5.19
CA GLU A 172 -20.03 -6.55 4.01
C GLU A 172 -20.06 -5.34 3.07
N GLU A 173 -19.88 -5.60 1.77
CA GLU A 173 -20.00 -4.58 0.73
C GLU A 173 -21.43 -4.05 0.70
N ASN A 174 -21.61 -2.77 1.03
CA ASN A 174 -22.90 -2.10 0.83
C ASN A 174 -23.20 -1.94 -0.68
N LEU A 175 -24.48 -1.80 -1.01
CA LEU A 175 -24.96 -1.68 -2.40
C LEU A 175 -24.29 -0.54 -3.20
N LEU A 176 -23.88 0.55 -2.54
CA LEU A 176 -23.21 1.66 -3.21
C LEU A 176 -21.79 1.27 -3.65
N ASP A 177 -21.01 0.63 -2.78
CA ASP A 177 -19.65 0.19 -3.10
C ASP A 177 -19.69 -0.87 -4.22
N LYS A 178 -20.64 -1.80 -4.18
CA LYS A 178 -20.85 -2.80 -5.24
C LYS A 178 -21.17 -2.16 -6.60
N ASN A 179 -22.02 -1.13 -6.62
CA ASN A 179 -22.39 -0.42 -7.86
C ASN A 179 -21.21 0.40 -8.42
N ILE A 180 -20.40 1.02 -7.57
CA ILE A 180 -19.17 1.74 -7.99
C ILE A 180 -18.19 0.77 -8.65
N ASN A 181 -17.96 -0.39 -8.02
CA ASN A 181 -17.00 -1.38 -8.51
C ASN A 181 -17.47 -1.97 -9.85
N THR A 182 -18.77 -2.25 -9.98
CA THR A 182 -19.37 -2.68 -11.24
C THR A 182 -19.16 -1.63 -12.34
N PHE A 183 -19.47 -0.36 -12.06
CA PHE A 183 -19.29 0.72 -13.04
C PHE A 183 -17.82 0.91 -13.45
N LYS A 184 -16.89 0.93 -12.48
CA LYS A 184 -15.45 1.05 -12.73
C LYS A 184 -14.94 -0.06 -13.66
N LYS A 185 -15.36 -1.30 -13.40
CA LYS A 185 -15.00 -2.45 -14.22
C LYS A 185 -15.51 -2.28 -15.65
N THR A 186 -16.81 -2.01 -15.82
CA THR A 186 -17.41 -1.83 -17.15
C THR A 186 -16.78 -0.67 -17.92
N PHE A 187 -16.49 0.46 -17.26
CA PHE A 187 -15.86 1.60 -17.90
C PHE A 187 -14.40 1.31 -18.31
N LYS A 188 -13.64 0.60 -17.48
CA LYS A 188 -12.27 0.18 -17.81
C LYS A 188 -12.24 -0.79 -18.98
N ASP A 189 -13.18 -1.75 -19.02
CA ASP A 189 -13.31 -2.70 -20.13
C ASP A 189 -13.69 -1.97 -21.43
N TYR A 190 -14.56 -0.95 -21.37
CA TYR A 190 -14.88 -0.11 -22.52
C TYR A 190 -13.63 0.58 -23.09
N LEU A 191 -12.81 1.21 -22.24
CA LEU A 191 -11.59 1.89 -22.67
C LEU A 191 -10.52 0.94 -23.25
N LYS A 192 -10.46 -0.32 -22.79
CA LYS A 192 -9.53 -1.33 -23.34
C LYS A 192 -9.92 -1.83 -24.73
N ASN A 193 -11.17 -1.66 -25.14
CA ASN A 193 -11.72 -2.13 -26.41
C ASN A 193 -11.85 -1.02 -27.47
N MET A 194 -11.32 0.18 -27.20
CA MET A 194 -11.17 1.30 -28.15
C MET A 194 -9.75 1.32 -28.70
#